data_AF-A0A7X9A678-F1
#
_entry.id   AF-A0A7X9A678-F1
#
_cell.length_a   1.000
_cell.length_b   1.000
_cell.length_c   1.000
_cell.angle_alpha   90.00
_cell.angle_beta   90.00
_cell.angle_gamma   90.00
#
_symmetry.space_group_name_H-M   'P 1'
#
loop_
_entity.id
_entity.type
_entity.pdbx_description
1 polymer ?
#
loop_
_entity_poly.entity_id
_entity_poly.type
_entity_poly.pdbx_seq_one_letter_code
_entity_poly.pdbx_strand_id
1 'polypeptide(L)'
;LIANGKEVPQQSSGMSTDMKGIIFHQEFDALPKDLKELQLQLASFAADHDVYEEVELNINDEEKSLEILGQKIVINEVFHKNEDTFIKITTEESVVLTQVDLIIDNEKADLIETTSDQYEKKPDGTILHTRILHFPGSGSMLKLNIQRITYEKNYHKTIDIPLD
;
A
#
# COMPACT_ATOMS: atom_id res chain seq x y z
N LEU A 1 -21.48 -1.97 8.64
CA LEU A 1 -22.43 -1.22 9.50
C LEU A 1 -22.90 -2.16 10.61
N ILE A 2 -23.04 -1.71 11.85
CA ILE A 2 -23.51 -2.54 12.98
C ILE A 2 -24.84 -1.99 13.50
N ALA A 3 -25.87 -2.83 13.61
CA ALA A 3 -27.16 -2.50 14.20
C ALA A 3 -27.46 -3.47 15.36
N ASN A 4 -27.77 -2.94 16.54
CA ASN A 4 -28.03 -3.72 17.75
C ASN A 4 -26.93 -4.78 18.03
N GLY A 5 -25.66 -4.41 17.84
CA GLY A 5 -24.50 -5.30 18.02
C GLY A 5 -24.30 -6.36 16.92
N LYS A 6 -25.06 -6.32 15.82
CA LYS A 6 -24.93 -7.25 14.69
C LYS A 6 -24.55 -6.53 13.41
N GLU A 7 -23.66 -7.14 12.64
CA GLU A 7 -23.30 -6.62 11.32
C GLU A 7 -24.50 -6.67 10.37
N VAL A 8 -24.76 -5.53 9.72
CA VAL A 8 -25.75 -5.39 8.66
C VAL A 8 -25.05 -5.71 7.33
N PRO A 9 -25.54 -6.68 6.55
CA PRO A 9 -24.92 -7.05 5.27
C PRO A 9 -24.84 -5.88 4.31
N GLN A 10 -23.69 -5.72 3.66
CA GLN A 10 -23.51 -4.78 2.56
C GLN A 10 -24.14 -5.34 1.29
N GLN A 11 -24.92 -4.53 0.60
CA GLN A 11 -25.59 -4.85 -0.66
C GLN A 11 -24.84 -4.29 -1.86
N SER A 12 -24.37 -3.05 -1.76
CA SER A 12 -23.62 -2.40 -2.83
C SER A 12 -22.62 -1.39 -2.27
N SER A 13 -21.68 -0.97 -3.12
CA SER A 13 -20.76 0.12 -2.81
C SER A 13 -20.34 0.80 -4.09
N GLY A 14 -20.00 2.09 -3.99
CA GLY A 14 -19.44 2.84 -5.10
C GLY A 14 -18.49 3.92 -4.61
N MET A 15 -17.62 4.35 -5.52
CA MET A 15 -16.67 5.42 -5.30
C MET A 15 -16.60 6.27 -6.56
N SER A 16 -16.62 7.59 -6.38
CA SER A 16 -16.41 8.56 -7.43
C SER A 16 -15.30 9.53 -7.01
N THR A 17 -14.51 9.93 -8.00
CA THR A 17 -13.41 10.87 -7.81
C THR A 17 -13.60 12.04 -8.75
N ASP A 18 -13.52 13.24 -8.21
CA ASP A 18 -13.49 14.48 -8.99
C ASP A 18 -12.45 15.45 -8.40
N MET A 19 -12.35 16.65 -8.99
CA MET A 19 -11.42 17.68 -8.51
C MET A 19 -11.70 18.19 -7.08
N LYS A 20 -12.86 17.86 -6.50
CA LYS A 20 -13.25 18.24 -5.13
C LYS A 20 -12.93 17.14 -4.11
N GLY A 21 -12.55 15.95 -4.57
CA GLY A 21 -12.10 14.86 -3.73
C GLY A 21 -12.74 13.52 -4.11
N ILE A 22 -12.78 12.62 -3.14
CA ILE A 22 -13.33 11.27 -3.28
C ILE A 22 -14.62 11.20 -2.48
N ILE A 23 -15.70 10.78 -3.13
CA ILE A 23 -16.95 10.43 -2.49
C ILE A 23 -17.13 8.92 -2.62
N PHE A 24 -17.35 8.25 -1.50
CA PHE A 24 -17.72 6.84 -1.49
C PHE A 24 -19.08 6.66 -0.82
N HIS A 25 -19.81 5.64 -1.23
CA HIS A 25 -21.04 5.21 -0.60
C HIS A 25 -21.04 3.69 -0.43
N GLN A 26 -21.73 3.24 0.59
CA GLN A 26 -22.03 1.83 0.83
C GLN A 26 -23.52 1.72 1.14
N GLU A 27 -24.17 0.76 0.51
CA GLU A 27 -25.57 0.44 0.74
C GLU A 27 -25.65 -0.88 1.50
N PHE A 28 -26.55 -0.93 2.47
CA PHE A 28 -26.72 -2.06 3.37
C PHE A 28 -28.16 -2.56 3.32
N ASP A 29 -28.36 -3.77 3.81
CA ASP A 29 -29.69 -4.32 4.04
C ASP A 29 -30.53 -3.45 5.00
N ALA A 30 -31.84 -3.70 4.97
CA ALA A 30 -32.79 -3.04 5.84
C ALA A 30 -32.40 -3.23 7.33
N LEU A 31 -32.45 -2.12 8.08
CA LEU A 31 -32.22 -2.12 9.51
C LEU A 31 -33.31 -2.91 10.26
N PRO A 32 -32.99 -3.52 11.42
CA PRO A 32 -33.98 -4.20 12.25
C PRO A 32 -35.09 -3.24 12.68
N LYS A 33 -36.34 -3.74 12.76
CA LYS A 33 -37.51 -2.92 13.12
C LYS A 33 -37.42 -2.34 14.54
N ASP A 34 -36.79 -3.05 15.45
CA ASP A 34 -36.53 -2.65 16.84
C ASP A 34 -35.11 -2.09 17.01
N LEU A 35 -34.75 -1.13 16.16
CA LEU A 35 -33.44 -0.47 16.22
C LEU A 35 -33.28 0.27 17.55
N LYS A 36 -32.23 -0.08 18.29
CA LYS A 36 -31.83 0.52 19.58
C LYS A 36 -30.48 1.19 19.51
N GLU A 37 -29.62 0.69 18.63
CA GLU A 37 -28.25 1.15 18.45
C GLU A 37 -27.87 0.99 16.99
N LEU A 38 -27.18 1.99 16.45
CA LEU A 38 -26.62 1.96 15.11
C LEU A 38 -25.19 2.54 15.16
N GLN A 39 -24.25 1.80 14.60
CA GLN A 39 -22.83 2.11 14.66
C GLN A 39 -22.17 1.91 13.30
N LEU A 40 -21.32 2.87 12.92
CA LEU A 40 -20.37 2.71 11.84
C LEU A 40 -19.01 2.32 12.43
N GLN A 41 -18.57 1.10 12.14
CA GLN A 41 -17.19 0.69 12.41
C GLN A 41 -16.33 1.05 11.21
N LEU A 42 -15.53 2.09 11.35
CA LEU A 42 -14.50 2.46 10.39
C LEU A 42 -13.23 1.68 10.72
N ALA A 43 -13.02 0.57 10.01
CA ALA A 43 -11.85 -0.29 10.18
C ALA A 43 -10.58 0.41 9.67
N SER A 44 -10.53 0.67 8.36
CA SER A 44 -9.33 1.17 7.67
C SER A 44 -9.66 1.84 6.33
N PHE A 45 -8.70 2.58 5.78
CA PHE A 45 -8.71 3.04 4.38
C PHE A 45 -7.36 2.79 3.73
N ALA A 46 -7.35 2.20 2.55
CA ALA A 46 -6.20 2.21 1.65
C ALA A 46 -6.33 3.36 0.67
N ALA A 47 -5.26 4.13 0.50
CA ALA A 47 -5.23 5.25 -0.45
C ALA A 47 -3.86 5.37 -1.11
N ASP A 48 -3.87 5.93 -2.31
CA ASP A 48 -2.67 6.34 -3.02
C ASP A 48 -2.15 7.66 -2.48
N HIS A 49 -0.83 7.73 -2.30
CA HIS A 49 -0.12 8.91 -1.82
C HIS A 49 1.04 9.22 -2.76
N ASP A 50 1.02 10.40 -3.37
CA ASP A 50 2.16 10.92 -4.12
C ASP A 50 3.28 11.32 -3.13
N VAL A 51 4.51 10.85 -3.39
CA VAL A 51 5.65 11.02 -2.46
C VAL A 51 6.90 11.60 -3.13
N TYR A 52 7.15 11.27 -4.41
CA TYR A 52 8.29 11.78 -5.19
C TYR A 52 9.66 11.67 -4.49
N GLU A 53 9.98 10.48 -4.01
CA GLU A 53 11.24 10.18 -3.30
C GLU A 53 12.24 9.46 -4.22
N GLU A 54 13.50 9.89 -4.20
CA GLU A 54 14.60 9.22 -4.92
C GLU A 54 15.58 8.59 -3.92
N VAL A 55 15.95 7.33 -4.15
CA VAL A 55 16.89 6.59 -3.30
C VAL A 55 18.06 6.10 -4.13
N GLU A 56 19.27 6.58 -3.84
CA GLU A 56 20.49 6.03 -4.42
C GLU A 56 20.70 4.58 -3.96
N LEU A 57 21.07 3.73 -4.91
CA LEU A 57 21.25 2.29 -4.74
C LEU A 57 22.67 1.88 -5.16
N ASN A 58 23.26 0.94 -4.44
CA ASN A 58 24.48 0.24 -4.86
C ASN A 58 24.27 -1.27 -4.80
N ILE A 59 24.83 -2.00 -5.77
CA ILE A 59 24.65 -3.45 -5.97
C ILE A 59 25.24 -4.31 -4.83
N ASN A 60 26.13 -3.73 -4.02
CA ASN A 60 26.79 -4.43 -2.91
C ASN A 60 26.61 -3.74 -1.56
N ASP A 61 25.63 -2.84 -1.46
CA ASP A 61 25.33 -2.24 -0.17
C ASP A 61 24.70 -3.27 0.77
N GLU A 62 24.94 -3.07 2.07
CA GLU A 62 24.15 -3.72 3.10
C GLU A 62 22.68 -3.30 2.98
N GLU A 63 21.80 -4.07 3.62
CA GLU A 63 20.37 -3.78 3.67
C GLU A 63 20.11 -2.31 4.05
N LYS A 64 19.32 -1.62 3.22
CA LYS A 64 18.98 -0.22 3.42
C LYS A 64 17.52 -0.08 3.79
N SER A 65 17.26 0.53 4.93
CA SER A 65 15.90 0.91 5.34
C SER A 65 15.65 2.37 5.05
N LEU A 66 14.46 2.67 4.54
CA LEU A 66 13.93 4.03 4.42
C LEU A 66 12.50 4.08 4.97
N GLU A 67 12.04 5.28 5.26
CA GLU A 67 10.69 5.54 5.78
C GLU A 67 10.04 6.63 4.93
N ILE A 68 8.90 6.32 4.33
CA ILE A 68 8.12 7.25 3.50
C ILE A 68 6.73 7.34 4.11
N LEU A 69 6.32 8.53 4.54
CA LEU A 69 5.02 8.76 5.20
C LEU A 69 4.75 7.79 6.37
N GLY A 70 5.78 7.47 7.16
CA GLY A 70 5.68 6.54 8.28
C GLY A 70 5.70 5.06 7.88
N GLN A 71 5.81 4.75 6.59
CA GLN A 71 5.85 3.38 6.07
C GLN A 71 7.30 2.96 5.87
N LYS A 72 7.70 1.87 6.54
CA LYS A 72 9.04 1.31 6.41
C LYS A 72 9.15 0.51 5.11
N ILE A 73 10.15 0.86 4.30
CA ILE A 73 10.52 0.11 3.10
C ILE A 73 11.97 -0.31 3.27
N VAL A 74 12.22 -1.60 3.16
CA VAL A 74 13.55 -2.19 3.27
C VAL A 74 13.99 -2.62 1.88
N ILE A 75 15.10 -2.09 1.39
CA ILE A 75 15.80 -2.58 0.20
C ILE A 75 16.78 -3.63 0.69
N ASN A 76 16.46 -4.89 0.44
CA ASN A 76 17.25 -6.03 0.91
C ASN A 76 18.46 -6.28 0.02
N GLU A 77 18.31 -6.14 -1.29
CA GLU A 77 19.34 -6.47 -2.27
C GLU A 77 19.06 -5.77 -3.60
N VAL A 78 20.14 -5.37 -4.29
CA VAL A 78 20.10 -4.87 -5.66
C VAL A 78 21.07 -5.71 -6.47
N PHE A 79 20.61 -6.36 -7.54
CA PHE A 79 21.45 -7.27 -8.31
C PHE A 79 21.13 -7.22 -9.80
N HIS A 80 22.11 -7.60 -10.61
CA HIS A 80 21.95 -7.71 -12.06
C HIS A 80 21.75 -9.16 -12.49
N LYS A 81 20.90 -9.37 -13.48
CA LYS A 81 20.74 -10.68 -14.15
C LYS A 81 20.32 -10.45 -15.59
N ASN A 82 21.02 -11.08 -16.53
CA ASN A 82 20.73 -10.97 -17.97
C ASN A 82 20.65 -9.52 -18.47
N GLU A 83 21.60 -8.67 -18.05
CA GLU A 83 21.66 -7.23 -18.38
C GLU A 83 20.57 -6.35 -17.74
N ASP A 84 19.65 -6.93 -16.97
CA ASP A 84 18.59 -6.23 -16.26
C ASP A 84 18.90 -6.05 -14.78
N THR A 85 18.22 -5.10 -14.14
CA THR A 85 18.36 -4.77 -12.72
C THR A 85 17.15 -5.26 -11.93
N PHE A 86 17.44 -5.92 -10.81
CA PHE A 86 16.45 -6.45 -9.90
C PHE A 86 16.66 -5.86 -8.51
N ILE A 87 15.57 -5.47 -7.86
CA ILE A 87 15.60 -4.87 -6.54
C ILE A 87 14.67 -5.68 -5.64
N LYS A 88 15.24 -6.34 -4.65
CA LYS A 88 14.49 -7.07 -3.62
C LYS A 88 14.12 -6.10 -2.51
N ILE A 89 12.83 -5.95 -2.26
CA ILE A 89 12.30 -5.09 -1.20
C ILE A 89 11.42 -5.86 -0.23
N THR A 90 11.35 -5.40 1.01
CA THR A 90 10.41 -5.88 2.02
C THR A 90 9.65 -4.69 2.60
N THR A 91 8.32 -4.81 2.66
CA THR A 91 7.42 -3.83 3.26
C THR A 91 6.42 -4.54 4.15
N GLU A 92 5.64 -3.81 4.94
CA GLU A 92 4.35 -4.35 5.40
C GLU A 92 3.49 -4.71 4.18
N GLU A 93 2.66 -5.75 4.30
CA GLU A 93 1.86 -6.28 3.20
C GLU A 93 0.96 -5.22 2.55
N SER A 94 0.41 -4.34 3.39
CA SER A 94 -0.48 -3.24 2.98
C SER A 94 0.24 -2.11 2.23
N VAL A 95 1.58 -2.07 2.25
CA VAL A 95 2.38 -1.05 1.57
C VAL A 95 2.77 -1.55 0.18
N VAL A 96 2.45 -0.77 -0.84
CA VAL A 96 2.75 -1.07 -2.25
C VAL A 96 3.35 0.17 -2.92
N LEU A 97 4.46 0.01 -3.63
CA LEU A 97 5.02 1.05 -4.49
C LEU A 97 4.23 1.06 -5.82
N THR A 98 3.19 1.88 -5.92
CA THR A 98 2.26 1.85 -7.07
C THR A 98 2.74 2.63 -8.28
N GLN A 99 3.66 3.58 -8.10
CA GLN A 99 4.35 4.23 -9.21
C GLN A 99 5.83 4.34 -8.87
N VAL A 100 6.62 3.48 -9.51
CA VAL A 100 8.07 3.37 -9.29
C VAL A 100 8.79 3.13 -10.61
N ASP A 101 9.93 3.80 -10.77
CA ASP A 101 10.87 3.59 -11.86
C ASP A 101 12.31 3.58 -11.33
N LEU A 102 13.24 3.14 -12.18
CA LEU A 102 14.66 3.13 -11.87
C LEU A 102 15.37 4.10 -12.80
N ILE A 103 16.18 4.98 -12.26
CA ILE A 103 17.10 5.81 -13.04
C ILE A 103 18.44 5.09 -13.10
N ILE A 104 18.88 4.72 -14.30
CA ILE A 104 20.13 4.02 -14.59
C ILE A 104 21.02 4.94 -15.39
N ASP A 105 22.16 5.34 -14.84
CA ASP A 105 23.12 6.24 -15.49
C ASP A 105 22.47 7.52 -16.09
N ASN A 106 21.49 8.08 -15.36
CA ASN A 106 20.64 9.24 -15.70
C ASN A 106 19.54 9.01 -16.75
N GLU A 107 19.31 7.78 -17.17
CA GLU A 107 18.20 7.40 -18.05
C GLU A 107 17.11 6.67 -17.28
N LYS A 108 15.84 6.93 -17.60
CA LYS A 108 14.70 6.31 -16.93
C LYS A 108 14.44 4.91 -17.48
N ALA A 109 14.28 3.94 -16.59
CA ALA A 109 13.85 2.58 -16.86
C ALA A 109 12.53 2.29 -16.13
N ASP A 110 11.46 2.04 -16.89
CA ASP A 110 10.15 1.71 -16.32
C ASP A 110 10.15 0.30 -15.70
N LEU A 111 9.36 0.10 -14.64
CA LEU A 111 9.13 -1.20 -14.04
C LEU A 111 8.49 -2.16 -15.05
N ILE A 112 9.13 -3.31 -15.31
CA ILE A 112 8.57 -4.37 -16.17
C ILE A 112 7.54 -5.17 -15.38
N GLU A 113 7.96 -5.69 -14.24
CA GLU A 113 7.09 -6.51 -13.39
C GLU A 113 7.55 -6.49 -11.94
N THR A 114 6.64 -6.90 -11.06
CA THR A 114 6.93 -7.22 -9.66
C THR A 114 6.62 -8.69 -9.44
N THR A 115 7.62 -9.46 -9.03
CA THR A 115 7.44 -10.84 -8.62
C THR A 115 7.32 -10.91 -7.10
N SER A 116 6.45 -11.80 -6.62
CA SER A 116 6.15 -11.99 -5.19
C SER A 116 6.51 -13.42 -4.82
N ASP A 117 7.23 -13.60 -3.73
CA ASP A 117 7.68 -14.93 -3.31
C ASP A 117 7.60 -15.20 -1.81
N GLN A 118 7.62 -14.18 -0.94
CA GLN A 118 7.82 -14.40 0.49
C GLN A 118 6.94 -13.51 1.38
N TYR A 119 6.22 -14.16 2.30
CA TYR A 119 5.46 -13.52 3.38
C TYR A 119 5.98 -13.98 4.73
N GLU A 120 6.09 -13.04 5.67
CA GLU A 120 6.47 -13.33 7.05
C GLU A 120 5.45 -12.72 8.01
N LYS A 121 4.74 -13.56 8.76
CA LYS A 121 3.85 -13.10 9.83
C LYS A 121 4.62 -12.96 11.14
N LYS A 122 4.69 -11.74 11.65
CA LYS A 122 5.33 -11.42 12.93
C LYS A 122 4.40 -11.77 14.12
N PRO A 123 4.96 -11.96 15.34
CA PRO A 123 4.16 -12.31 16.52
C PRO A 123 3.10 -11.28 16.93
N ASP A 124 3.31 -10.01 16.56
CA ASP A 124 2.37 -8.91 16.79
C ASP A 124 1.21 -8.88 15.78
N GLY A 125 1.22 -9.78 14.79
CA GLY A 125 0.20 -9.87 13.75
C GLY A 125 0.56 -9.15 12.45
N THR A 126 1.62 -8.33 12.44
CA THR A 126 2.11 -7.64 11.24
C THR A 126 2.54 -8.67 10.20
N ILE A 127 2.12 -8.48 8.94
CA ILE A 127 2.55 -9.32 7.82
C ILE A 127 3.54 -8.52 6.98
N LEU A 128 4.75 -9.03 6.85
CA LEU A 128 5.73 -8.51 5.91
C LEU A 128 5.62 -9.24 4.58
N HIS A 129 5.83 -8.52 3.49
CA HIS A 129 5.83 -9.06 2.15
C HIS A 129 7.09 -8.60 1.42
N THR A 130 7.90 -9.58 1.02
CA THR A 130 9.09 -9.40 0.22
C THR A 130 8.79 -9.64 -1.25
N ARG A 131 9.21 -8.70 -2.10
CA ARG A 131 8.95 -8.66 -3.55
C ARG A 131 10.25 -8.34 -4.29
N ILE A 132 10.34 -8.76 -5.55
CA ILE A 132 11.43 -8.38 -6.44
C ILE A 132 10.87 -7.55 -7.58
N LEU A 133 11.34 -6.31 -7.66
CA LEU A 133 11.07 -5.38 -8.76
C LEU A 133 12.07 -5.64 -9.89
N HIS A 134 11.58 -5.73 -11.13
CA HIS A 134 12.40 -5.96 -12.31
C HIS A 134 12.36 -4.76 -13.24
N PHE A 135 13.53 -4.23 -13.56
CA PHE A 135 13.74 -3.10 -14.47
C PHE A 135 14.67 -3.51 -15.62
N PRO A 136 14.43 -2.99 -16.84
CA PRO A 136 15.32 -3.25 -17.96
C PRO A 136 16.64 -2.52 -17.77
N GLY A 137 17.74 -3.16 -18.19
CA GLY A 137 19.06 -2.54 -18.22
C GLY A 137 19.81 -2.60 -16.90
N SER A 138 21.09 -2.26 -16.98
CA SER A 138 22.06 -2.31 -15.89
C SER A 138 23.05 -1.17 -16.04
N GLY A 139 23.59 -0.69 -14.92
CA GLY A 139 24.46 0.47 -14.92
C GLY A 139 25.22 0.65 -13.62
N SER A 140 25.95 1.75 -13.51
CA SER A 140 26.79 2.04 -12.36
C SER A 140 26.14 2.99 -11.35
N MET A 141 25.30 3.92 -11.84
CA MET A 141 24.54 4.85 -11.02
C MET A 141 23.08 4.46 -11.05
N LEU A 142 22.57 4.00 -9.91
CA LEU A 142 21.19 3.53 -9.77
C LEU A 142 20.44 4.42 -8.78
N LYS A 143 19.26 4.90 -9.17
CA LYS A 143 18.33 5.58 -8.24
C LYS A 143 16.93 5.02 -8.38
N LEU A 144 16.38 4.48 -7.30
CA LEU A 144 14.98 4.11 -7.25
C LEU A 144 14.15 5.38 -7.08
N ASN A 145 13.31 5.69 -8.07
CA ASN A 145 12.41 6.82 -8.06
C ASN A 145 11.00 6.34 -7.71
N ILE A 146 10.56 6.66 -6.50
CA ILE A 146 9.26 6.28 -5.94
C ILE A 146 8.36 7.51 -6.04
N GLN A 147 7.43 7.49 -7.00
CA GLN A 147 6.53 8.61 -7.22
C GLN A 147 5.27 8.49 -6.38
N ARG A 148 4.78 7.26 -6.16
CA ARG A 148 3.54 6.99 -5.43
C ARG A 148 3.62 5.68 -4.67
N ILE A 149 3.03 5.69 -3.47
CA ILE A 149 2.82 4.49 -2.66
C ILE A 149 1.34 4.39 -2.27
N THR A 150 0.84 3.18 -2.18
CA THR A 150 -0.43 2.87 -1.48
C THR A 150 -0.09 2.31 -0.11
N TYR A 151 -0.79 2.73 0.93
CA TYR A 151 -0.79 2.04 2.21
C TYR A 151 -2.15 2.09 2.88
N GLU A 152 -2.39 1.14 3.78
CA GLU A 152 -3.60 1.07 4.57
C GLU A 152 -3.41 1.80 5.90
N LYS A 153 -4.29 2.76 6.18
CA LYS A 153 -4.39 3.40 7.49
C LYS A 153 -5.52 2.79 8.28
N ASN A 154 -5.17 2.15 9.40
CA ASN A 154 -6.12 1.64 10.36
C ASN A 154 -6.69 2.78 11.23
N TYR A 155 -8.02 2.82 11.37
CA TYR A 155 -8.72 3.79 12.22
C TYR A 155 -9.31 3.13 13.45
N HIS A 156 -9.76 1.87 13.34
CA HIS A 156 -10.45 1.10 14.39
C HIS A 156 -11.47 1.94 15.18
N LYS A 157 -12.21 2.80 14.47
CA LYS A 157 -13.08 3.80 15.08
C LYS A 157 -14.53 3.32 14.99
N THR A 158 -15.19 3.25 16.13
CA THR A 158 -16.65 3.12 16.18
C THR A 158 -17.26 4.50 16.27
N ILE A 159 -18.22 4.78 15.40
CA ILE A 159 -18.99 6.01 15.38
C ILE A 159 -20.44 5.64 15.66
N ASP A 160 -20.97 6.09 16.81
CA ASP A 160 -22.38 5.95 17.11
C ASP A 160 -23.18 6.89 16.22
N ILE A 161 -24.19 6.34 15.55
CA ILE A 161 -25.12 7.10 14.71
C ILE A 161 -26.34 7.43 15.57
N PRO A 162 -26.61 8.72 15.84
CA PRO A 162 -27.79 9.11 16.62
C PRO A 162 -29.07 8.55 16.00
N LEU A 163 -29.93 8.03 16.86
CA LEU A 163 -31.30 7.65 16.51
C LEU A 163 -32.20 8.82 16.93
N ASP A 164 -32.83 9.47 15.96
CA ASP A 164 -33.83 10.52 16.22
C ASP A 164 -35.12 9.96 16.84
#